data_AF-A0A1I3N8D2-F1
#
_entry.id   AF-A0A1I3N8D2-F1
#
_cell.length_a   1.000
_cell.length_b   1.000
_cell.length_c   1.000
_cell.angle_alpha   90.00
_cell.angle_beta   90.00
_cell.angle_gamma   90.00
#
_symmetry.space_group_name_H-M   'P 1'
#
loop_
_entity.id
_entity.type
_entity.pdbx_description
1 polymer ?
#
loop_
_entity_poly.entity_id
_entity_poly.type
_entity_poly.pdbx_seq_one_letter_code
_entity_poly.pdbx_strand_id
1 'polypeptide(L)'
;MKKNLLTSLLICSLTATLMMSCASTKKSDVEYSYDDEGDSYGVYDENTEVRREKIAEPEVTDTFLGDFDPIQLQSLIVLKKSGKKLKAKEYTKFYLVPRSNSIEITFRDTANEVSIIWSKAERDKIIEACNTFLTQYEEKTVPHHKVNPRTAYFNSKCSLWYGVLNADNGCSRNDYYLNCEFIDKKPYLLFKFSPTRCDELDQFTPSVSFYMSPTHIREFIEVISQDNLEYQLKEKRERAYTY
;
A
#
# COMPACT_ATOMS: atom_id res chain seq x y z
N MET A 1 -36.20 38.93 15.95
CA MET A 1 -35.25 39.43 16.97
C MET A 1 -34.21 38.34 17.18
N LYS A 2 -33.05 38.41 16.52
CA LYS A 2 -31.80 39.09 16.93
C LYS A 2 -31.12 38.48 18.18
N LYS A 3 -29.97 37.84 17.90
CA LYS A 3 -28.68 37.85 18.67
C LYS A 3 -28.63 36.99 19.94
N ASN A 4 -27.53 36.37 20.38
CA ASN A 4 -26.11 36.21 19.97
C ASN A 4 -25.53 35.13 20.94
N LEU A 5 -24.67 34.18 20.54
CA LEU A 5 -23.20 34.25 20.32
C LEU A 5 -22.33 34.31 21.61
N LEU A 6 -21.20 33.56 21.57
CA LEU A 6 -20.01 33.53 22.47
C LEU A 6 -20.09 32.53 23.66
N THR A 7 -19.09 31.72 24.04
CA THR A 7 -17.64 31.64 23.73
C THR A 7 -17.01 30.37 24.36
N SER A 8 -15.73 30.11 24.02
CA SER A 8 -14.70 29.25 24.67
C SER A 8 -14.51 27.90 23.98
N LEU A 9 -13.55 27.66 23.08
CA LEU A 9 -12.10 27.96 23.06
C LEU A 9 -11.35 27.25 24.19
N LEU A 10 -10.85 26.05 23.92
CA LEU A 10 -9.69 25.51 24.63
C LEU A 10 -8.72 24.86 23.64
N ILE A 11 -7.57 25.48 23.58
CA ILE A 11 -6.34 25.07 22.92
C ILE A 11 -5.68 24.02 23.82
N CYS A 12 -5.28 22.87 23.28
CA CYS A 12 -4.32 21.99 23.95
C CYS A 12 -3.28 21.47 22.94
N SER A 13 -2.13 22.14 23.01
CA SER A 13 -0.75 21.69 22.81
C SER A 13 -0.44 20.49 21.91
N LEU A 14 0.40 20.76 20.91
CA LEU A 14 1.41 19.87 20.35
C LEU A 14 2.13 19.05 21.43
N THR A 15 2.22 17.74 21.22
CA THR A 15 3.41 16.96 21.54
C THR A 15 3.66 16.00 20.38
N ALA A 16 4.73 16.26 19.64
CA ALA A 16 5.30 15.32 18.69
C ALA A 16 5.92 14.16 19.46
N THR A 17 5.52 12.93 19.14
CA THR A 17 6.28 11.74 19.50
C THR A 17 6.24 10.82 18.30
N LEU A 18 7.35 10.80 17.56
CA LEU A 18 7.64 9.80 16.55
C LEU A 18 7.88 8.48 17.30
N MET A 19 7.01 7.50 17.11
CA MET A 19 7.27 6.11 17.48
C MET A 19 6.99 5.27 16.23
N MET A 20 8.07 4.83 15.58
CA MET A 20 8.02 3.77 14.59
C MET A 20 7.65 2.47 15.31
N SER A 21 6.46 1.95 15.05
CA SER A 21 6.06 0.61 15.46
C SER A 21 6.54 -0.36 14.38
N CYS A 22 7.65 -1.05 14.64
CA CYS A 22 8.01 -2.26 13.92
C CYS A 22 7.16 -3.41 14.49
N ALA A 23 6.28 -3.98 13.66
CA ALA A 23 5.62 -5.24 13.97
C ALA A 23 6.70 -6.32 14.20
N SER A 24 6.69 -6.87 15.41
CA SER A 24 7.57 -7.92 15.88
C SER A 24 7.17 -9.25 15.24
N THR A 25 7.99 -9.77 14.34
CA THR A 25 7.94 -11.17 13.92
C THR A 25 8.86 -11.99 14.82
N LYS A 26 8.28 -13.02 15.43
CA LYS A 26 8.85 -13.95 16.42
C LYS A 26 10.32 -14.33 16.13
N LYS A 27 11.21 -14.03 17.09
CA LYS A 27 12.51 -14.68 17.21
C LYS A 27 12.29 -16.16 17.53
N SER A 28 12.86 -17.04 16.73
CA SER A 28 13.18 -18.40 17.16
C SER A 28 14.27 -18.30 18.22
N ASP A 29 14.01 -18.85 19.41
CA ASP A 29 14.98 -18.98 20.48
C ASP A 29 16.10 -19.92 20.03
N VAL A 30 17.23 -19.34 19.64
CA VAL A 30 18.52 -20.03 19.64
C VAL A 30 19.20 -19.66 20.94
N GLU A 31 19.16 -20.60 21.86
CA GLU A 31 19.82 -20.55 23.16
C GLU A 31 21.34 -20.57 22.92
N TYR A 32 21.99 -19.42 23.08
CA TYR A 32 23.45 -19.34 23.10
C TYR A 32 23.92 -19.49 24.54
N SER A 33 24.50 -20.65 24.85
CA SER A 33 25.25 -20.88 26.09
C SER A 33 26.52 -20.03 26.05
N TYR A 34 26.67 -19.14 27.03
CA TYR A 34 27.92 -18.45 27.29
C TYR A 34 28.82 -19.38 28.11
N ASP A 35 29.79 -19.99 27.43
CA ASP A 35 30.95 -20.56 28.10
C ASP A 35 31.94 -19.41 28.37
N ASP A 36 31.99 -19.05 29.64
CA ASP A 36 32.98 -18.20 30.28
C ASP A 36 34.33 -18.94 30.27
N GLU A 37 35.30 -18.48 29.46
CA GLU A 37 36.74 -18.61 29.72
C GLU A 37 37.58 -18.04 28.55
N GLY A 38 38.51 -17.13 28.89
CA GLY A 38 39.75 -16.98 28.13
C GLY A 38 39.98 -15.62 27.48
N ASP A 39 40.71 -14.75 28.17
CA ASP A 39 41.44 -13.62 27.60
C ASP A 39 42.23 -14.05 26.35
N SER A 40 41.93 -13.45 25.20
CA SER A 40 42.78 -13.49 24.03
C SER A 40 43.10 -12.07 23.61
N TYR A 41 44.30 -11.62 24.00
CA TYR A 41 44.91 -10.40 23.50
C TYR A 41 45.08 -10.52 21.98
N GLY A 42 44.24 -9.81 21.24
CA GLY A 42 44.42 -9.61 19.81
C GLY A 42 45.72 -8.85 19.55
N VAL A 43 46.68 -9.53 18.92
CA VAL A 43 47.87 -8.94 18.33
C VAL A 43 47.41 -7.96 17.24
N TYR A 44 47.67 -6.67 17.43
CA TYR A 44 47.50 -5.68 16.36
C TYR A 44 48.65 -5.84 15.37
N ASP A 45 48.39 -6.49 14.23
CA ASP A 45 49.25 -6.43 13.05
C ASP A 45 48.81 -5.23 12.20
N GLU A 46 49.64 -4.19 12.17
CA GLU A 46 49.44 -2.94 11.42
C GLU A 46 49.42 -3.13 9.88
N ASN A 47 49.63 -4.35 9.36
CA ASN A 47 49.64 -4.64 7.91
C ASN A 47 48.47 -5.47 7.41
N THR A 48 47.42 -5.67 8.21
CA THR A 48 46.22 -6.37 7.72
C THR A 48 45.40 -5.41 6.86
N GLU A 49 45.60 -5.43 5.55
CA GLU A 49 44.62 -4.87 4.61
C GLU A 49 43.25 -5.45 4.98
N VAL A 50 42.39 -4.61 5.55
CA VAL A 50 40.98 -4.93 5.74
C VAL A 50 40.40 -5.05 4.34
N ARG A 51 40.50 -6.25 3.77
CA ARG A 51 39.82 -6.63 2.54
C ARG A 51 38.35 -6.55 2.89
N ARG A 52 37.75 -5.38 2.65
CA ARG A 52 36.31 -5.20 2.73
C ARG A 52 35.73 -6.21 1.75
N GLU A 53 35.38 -7.39 2.23
CA GLU A 53 34.58 -8.32 1.45
C GLU A 53 33.35 -7.51 1.03
N LYS A 54 33.22 -7.33 -0.28
CA LYS A 54 32.08 -6.63 -0.86
C LYS A 54 30.88 -7.49 -0.48
N ILE A 55 30.17 -7.08 0.57
CA ILE A 55 28.94 -7.74 1.03
C ILE A 55 28.09 -7.91 -0.23
N ALA A 56 27.80 -9.16 -0.59
CA ALA A 56 27.05 -9.44 -1.79
C ALA A 56 25.70 -8.74 -1.66
N GLU A 57 25.40 -7.82 -2.58
CA GLU A 57 24.07 -7.22 -2.64
C GLU A 57 23.07 -8.37 -2.87
N PRO A 58 21.97 -8.43 -2.10
CA PRO A 58 20.96 -9.45 -2.31
C PRO A 58 20.42 -9.35 -3.75
N GLU A 59 20.31 -10.50 -4.42
CA GLU A 59 19.84 -10.55 -5.80
C GLU A 59 18.38 -10.10 -5.91
N VAL A 60 18.09 -9.31 -6.94
CA VAL A 60 16.73 -8.88 -7.26
C VAL A 60 15.92 -10.07 -7.76
N THR A 61 14.73 -10.29 -7.20
CA THR A 61 13.80 -11.35 -7.58
C THR A 61 12.38 -10.79 -7.76
N ASP A 62 11.46 -11.61 -8.27
CA ASP A 62 10.05 -11.22 -8.44
C ASP A 62 9.37 -10.75 -7.14
N THR A 63 9.84 -11.21 -5.98
CA THR A 63 9.27 -10.88 -4.66
C THR A 63 10.17 -9.98 -3.82
N PHE A 64 11.33 -9.57 -4.33
CA PHE A 64 12.29 -8.76 -3.59
C PHE A 64 13.07 -7.84 -4.54
N LEU A 65 12.90 -6.53 -4.39
CA LEU A 65 13.63 -5.54 -5.20
C LEU A 65 14.86 -4.97 -4.48
N GLY A 66 14.93 -5.09 -3.16
CA GLY A 66 16.07 -4.60 -2.39
C GLY A 66 15.71 -4.32 -0.93
N ASP A 67 16.75 -4.09 -0.13
CA ASP A 67 16.63 -3.72 1.27
C ASP A 67 16.62 -2.19 1.43
N PHE A 68 15.49 -1.58 1.06
CA PHE A 68 15.28 -0.14 1.21
C PHE A 68 14.02 0.13 2.03
N ASP A 69 14.03 1.24 2.76
CA ASP A 69 12.81 1.78 3.36
C ASP A 69 11.77 2.09 2.28
N PRO A 70 10.46 1.97 2.61
CA PRO A 70 9.38 2.26 1.68
C PRO A 70 9.59 3.56 0.91
N ILE A 71 9.32 3.52 -0.39
CA ILE A 71 9.50 4.64 -1.32
C ILE A 71 8.13 5.23 -1.59
N GLN A 72 7.93 6.50 -1.25
CA GLN A 72 6.68 7.19 -1.59
C GLN A 72 6.62 7.40 -3.10
N LEU A 73 5.55 6.91 -3.71
CA LEU A 73 5.24 7.05 -5.12
C LEU A 73 4.33 8.26 -5.35
N GLN A 74 4.10 8.60 -6.62
CA GLN A 74 3.16 9.65 -6.99
C GLN A 74 1.77 9.36 -6.39
N SER A 75 1.21 10.36 -5.70
CA SER A 75 -0.13 10.26 -5.11
C SER A 75 -1.18 10.27 -6.21
N LEU A 76 -2.26 9.50 -6.01
CA LEU A 76 -3.35 9.37 -6.97
C LEU A 76 -4.67 9.84 -6.37
N ILE A 77 -5.45 10.56 -7.19
CA ILE A 77 -6.79 10.98 -6.84
C ILE A 77 -7.76 9.83 -7.13
N VAL A 78 -8.48 9.40 -6.10
CA VAL A 78 -9.55 8.40 -6.24
C VAL A 78 -10.92 9.07 -6.14
N LEU A 79 -11.91 8.49 -6.80
CA LEU A 79 -13.30 8.93 -6.70
C LEU A 79 -14.04 8.07 -5.69
N LYS A 80 -14.84 8.69 -4.82
CA LYS A 80 -15.70 8.01 -3.86
C LYS A 80 -17.15 8.37 -4.13
N LYS A 81 -18.05 7.39 -4.00
CA LYS A 81 -19.48 7.61 -4.14
C LYS A 81 -20.05 8.23 -2.87
N SER A 82 -20.68 9.39 -3.01
CA SER A 82 -21.39 10.10 -1.95
C SER A 82 -22.85 10.27 -2.39
N GLY A 83 -23.71 9.34 -1.97
CA GLY A 83 -25.08 9.24 -2.46
C GLY A 83 -25.11 8.81 -3.94
N LYS A 84 -25.62 9.67 -4.83
CA LYS A 84 -25.67 9.40 -6.28
C LYS A 84 -24.50 10.00 -7.08
N LYS A 85 -23.64 10.81 -6.45
CA LYS A 85 -22.55 11.52 -7.14
C LYS A 85 -21.20 10.96 -6.74
N LEU A 86 -20.23 11.04 -7.65
CA LEU A 86 -18.83 10.85 -7.33
C LEU A 86 -18.24 12.16 -6.81
N LYS A 87 -17.42 12.06 -5.75
CA LYS A 87 -16.59 13.15 -5.25
C LYS A 87 -15.13 12.71 -5.33
N ALA A 88 -14.28 13.60 -5.84
CA ALA A 88 -12.84 13.41 -5.75
C ALA A 88 -12.42 13.41 -4.29
N LYS A 89 -11.53 12.49 -3.94
CA LYS A 89 -10.96 12.35 -2.61
C LYS A 89 -9.47 12.15 -2.77
N GLU A 90 -8.71 13.18 -2.44
CA GLU A 90 -7.26 13.20 -2.55
C GLU A 90 -6.67 12.93 -1.17
N TYR A 91 -6.47 11.66 -0.82
CA TYR A 91 -5.79 11.29 0.43
C TYR A 91 -4.99 9.98 0.29
N THR A 92 -4.69 9.54 -0.93
CA THR A 92 -4.04 8.25 -1.16
C THR A 92 -2.54 8.43 -1.08
N LYS A 93 -1.95 8.02 0.05
CA LYS A 93 -0.51 7.79 0.11
C LYS A 93 -0.23 6.47 -0.58
N PHE A 94 0.77 6.48 -1.43
CA PHE A 94 1.12 5.35 -2.27
C PHE A 94 2.58 5.04 -2.02
N TYR A 95 2.89 3.82 -1.60
CA TYR A 95 4.25 3.42 -1.25
C TYR A 95 4.64 2.16 -2.00
N LEU A 96 5.87 2.11 -2.49
CA LEU A 96 6.56 0.86 -2.84
C LEU A 96 7.24 0.33 -1.59
N VAL A 97 7.10 -0.96 -1.32
CA VAL A 97 7.84 -1.71 -0.29
C VAL A 97 8.81 -2.66 -0.99
N PRO A 98 10.08 -2.27 -1.20
CA PRO A 98 11.05 -3.04 -2.01
C PRO A 98 11.31 -4.45 -1.47
N ARG A 99 11.35 -4.61 -0.14
CA ARG A 99 11.62 -5.91 0.53
C ARG A 99 10.62 -7.02 0.18
N SER A 100 9.41 -6.66 -0.21
CA SER A 100 8.33 -7.61 -0.55
C SER A 100 7.83 -7.44 -1.97
N ASN A 101 8.45 -6.56 -2.76
CA ASN A 101 7.95 -6.11 -4.05
C ASN A 101 6.43 -5.86 -4.05
N SER A 102 5.95 -5.17 -3.02
CA SER A 102 4.54 -4.84 -2.85
C SER A 102 4.31 -3.35 -2.91
N ILE A 103 3.09 -2.94 -3.20
CA ILE A 103 2.65 -1.57 -3.03
C ILE A 103 1.67 -1.48 -1.86
N GLU A 104 1.75 -0.39 -1.12
CA GLU A 104 0.82 -0.05 -0.06
C GLU A 104 0.08 1.23 -0.41
N ILE A 105 -1.24 1.19 -0.25
CA ILE A 105 -2.16 2.26 -0.57
C ILE A 105 -2.89 2.63 0.70
N THR A 106 -2.54 3.78 1.26
CA THR A 106 -3.13 4.27 2.51
C THR A 106 -4.03 5.46 2.25
N PHE A 107 -5.27 5.42 2.72
CA PHE A 107 -6.19 6.56 2.66
C PHE A 107 -7.19 6.56 3.80
N ARG A 108 -7.70 7.74 4.13
CA ARG A 108 -8.77 7.87 5.13
C ARG A 108 -10.12 7.54 4.50
N ASP A 109 -10.84 6.56 5.02
CA ASP A 109 -12.24 6.29 4.70
C ASP A 109 -13.13 6.47 5.93
N THR A 110 -14.01 7.47 5.87
CA THR A 110 -14.78 7.96 7.04
C THR A 110 -13.87 8.26 8.25
N ALA A 111 -14.01 7.51 9.34
CA ALA A 111 -13.21 7.67 10.56
C ALA A 111 -11.88 6.88 10.54
N ASN A 112 -11.75 5.88 9.67
CA ASN A 112 -10.60 4.99 9.64
C ASN A 112 -9.57 5.45 8.62
N GLU A 113 -8.29 5.33 8.96
CA GLU A 113 -7.23 5.09 7.98
C GLU A 113 -7.34 3.64 7.50
N VAL A 114 -7.17 3.42 6.20
CA VAL A 114 -7.22 2.11 5.54
C VAL A 114 -5.95 1.95 4.72
N SER A 115 -5.23 0.85 4.92
CA SER A 115 -4.08 0.44 4.12
C SER A 115 -4.40 -0.82 3.34
N ILE A 116 -4.17 -0.79 2.03
CA ILE A 116 -4.37 -1.91 1.11
C ILE A 116 -3.01 -2.28 0.53
N ILE A 117 -2.64 -3.55 0.62
CA ILE A 117 -1.33 -4.03 0.17
C ILE A 117 -1.53 -5.02 -0.98
N TRP A 118 -0.82 -4.77 -2.09
CA TRP A 118 -0.82 -5.63 -3.27
C TRP A 118 0.59 -6.07 -3.63
N SER A 119 0.77 -7.39 -3.73
CA SER A 119 1.96 -8.05 -4.28
C SER A 119 2.12 -7.80 -5.78
N LYS A 120 3.31 -8.11 -6.33
CA LYS A 120 3.55 -8.05 -7.79
C LYS A 120 2.51 -8.82 -8.59
N ALA A 121 2.24 -10.06 -8.19
CA ALA A 121 1.29 -10.92 -8.89
C ALA A 121 -0.13 -10.32 -8.92
N GLU A 122 -0.57 -9.68 -7.83
CA GLU A 122 -1.85 -8.98 -7.81
C GLU A 122 -1.85 -7.73 -8.68
N ARG A 123 -0.76 -6.93 -8.65
CA ARG A 123 -0.63 -5.76 -9.52
C ARG A 123 -0.71 -6.14 -11.00
N ASP A 124 -0.01 -7.18 -11.41
CA ASP A 124 -0.01 -7.66 -12.80
C ASP A 124 -1.45 -8.00 -13.25
N LYS A 125 -2.23 -8.65 -12.39
CA LYS A 125 -3.64 -8.97 -12.65
C LYS A 125 -4.57 -7.76 -12.59
N ILE A 126 -4.31 -6.81 -11.71
CA ILE A 126 -5.04 -5.54 -11.67
C ILE A 126 -4.80 -4.76 -12.96
N ILE A 127 -3.55 -4.70 -13.46
CA ILE A 127 -3.20 -4.04 -14.72
C ILE A 127 -3.93 -4.71 -15.90
N GLU A 128 -3.94 -6.05 -15.96
CA GLU A 128 -4.69 -6.81 -16.97
C GLU A 128 -6.19 -6.45 -16.98
N ALA A 129 -6.81 -6.38 -15.80
CA ALA A 129 -8.21 -6.00 -15.64
C ALA A 129 -8.47 -4.55 -16.05
N CYS A 130 -7.58 -3.64 -15.65
CA CYS A 130 -7.63 -2.22 -16.04
C CYS A 130 -7.53 -2.05 -17.56
N ASN A 131 -6.59 -2.73 -18.21
CA ASN A 131 -6.43 -2.71 -19.66
C ASN A 131 -7.68 -3.26 -20.36
N THR A 132 -8.23 -4.37 -19.87
CA THR A 132 -9.49 -4.93 -20.40
C THR A 132 -10.64 -3.91 -20.36
N PHE A 133 -10.78 -3.21 -19.23
CA PHE A 133 -11.78 -2.14 -19.11
C PHE A 133 -11.51 -0.98 -20.09
N LEU A 134 -10.25 -0.54 -20.22
CA LEU A 134 -9.87 0.56 -21.13
C LEU A 134 -10.15 0.21 -22.59
N THR A 135 -9.81 -1.00 -23.04
CA THR A 135 -10.14 -1.48 -24.40
C THR A 135 -11.64 -1.45 -24.64
N GLN A 136 -12.43 -2.01 -23.72
CA GLN A 136 -13.90 -1.98 -23.84
C GLN A 136 -14.47 -0.56 -23.82
N TYR A 137 -13.85 0.36 -23.07
CA TYR A 137 -14.24 1.76 -23.05
C TYR A 137 -14.00 2.44 -24.40
N GLU A 138 -12.84 2.22 -25.01
CA GLU A 138 -12.47 2.78 -26.30
C GLU A 138 -13.34 2.22 -27.44
N GLU A 139 -13.61 0.92 -27.41
CA GLU A 139 -14.49 0.23 -28.36
C GLU A 139 -15.99 0.49 -28.11
N LYS A 140 -16.34 1.15 -26.99
CA LYS A 140 -17.73 1.37 -26.54
C LYS A 140 -18.51 0.07 -26.32
N THR A 141 -17.83 -0.97 -25.87
CA THR A 141 -18.36 -2.32 -25.60
C THR A 141 -18.47 -2.63 -24.10
N VAL A 142 -18.30 -1.63 -23.23
CA VAL A 142 -18.38 -1.80 -21.76
C VAL A 142 -19.73 -2.41 -21.36
N PRO A 143 -19.73 -3.56 -20.65
CA PRO A 143 -20.96 -4.26 -20.32
C PRO A 143 -21.75 -3.51 -19.25
N HIS A 144 -23.07 -3.40 -19.47
CA HIS A 144 -24.00 -2.77 -18.54
C HIS A 144 -24.73 -3.82 -17.69
N HIS A 145 -24.00 -4.43 -16.75
CA HIS A 145 -24.55 -5.42 -15.82
C HIS A 145 -24.60 -4.91 -14.38
N LYS A 146 -25.38 -5.60 -13.54
CA LYS A 146 -25.39 -5.36 -12.09
C LYS A 146 -24.04 -5.75 -11.50
N VAL A 147 -23.39 -4.81 -10.80
CA VAL A 147 -22.12 -5.04 -10.10
C VAL A 147 -22.23 -6.19 -9.11
N ASN A 148 -21.43 -7.23 -9.31
CA ASN A 148 -21.26 -8.34 -8.37
C ASN A 148 -19.92 -9.08 -8.66
N PRO A 149 -19.43 -9.94 -7.76
CA PRO A 149 -18.16 -10.64 -7.97
C PRO A 149 -18.11 -11.55 -9.20
N ARG A 150 -19.25 -12.10 -9.66
CA ARG A 150 -19.28 -13.05 -10.79
C ARG A 150 -19.18 -12.36 -12.15
N THR A 151 -19.45 -11.05 -12.20
CA THR A 151 -19.36 -10.22 -13.40
C THR A 151 -18.16 -9.28 -13.35
N ALA A 152 -17.25 -9.50 -12.39
CA ALA A 152 -16.05 -8.71 -12.22
C ALA A 152 -15.05 -8.99 -13.34
N TYR A 153 -14.25 -7.98 -13.71
CA TYR A 153 -13.07 -8.16 -14.55
C TYR A 153 -12.01 -9.01 -13.83
N PHE A 154 -11.95 -8.86 -12.51
CA PHE A 154 -11.00 -9.54 -11.66
C PHE A 154 -11.54 -9.64 -10.24
N ASN A 155 -11.29 -10.77 -9.59
CA ASN A 155 -11.66 -11.04 -8.20
C ASN A 155 -10.52 -11.79 -7.51
N SER A 156 -10.09 -11.31 -6.36
CA SER A 156 -8.98 -11.89 -5.61
C SER A 156 -9.06 -11.52 -4.13
N LYS A 157 -8.01 -11.85 -3.38
CA LYS A 157 -7.82 -11.50 -1.98
C LYS A 157 -6.55 -10.67 -1.84
N CYS A 158 -6.58 -9.64 -1.01
CA CYS A 158 -5.42 -8.79 -0.70
C CYS A 158 -5.30 -8.57 0.82
N SER A 159 -4.20 -7.97 1.24
CA SER A 159 -4.08 -7.48 2.61
C SER A 159 -4.87 -6.18 2.76
N LEU A 160 -5.72 -6.08 3.79
CA LEU A 160 -6.42 -4.85 4.14
C LEU A 160 -6.33 -4.62 5.65
N TRP A 161 -5.78 -3.48 6.02
CA TRP A 161 -5.64 -3.02 7.39
C TRP A 161 -6.38 -1.70 7.60
N TYR A 162 -6.83 -1.44 8.83
CA TYR A 162 -7.60 -0.26 9.18
C TYR A 162 -7.50 0.11 10.66
N GLY A 163 -7.78 1.37 10.97
CA GLY A 163 -7.93 1.86 12.33
C GLY A 163 -8.07 3.38 12.38
N VAL A 164 -8.41 3.93 13.55
CA VAL A 164 -8.75 5.36 13.67
C VAL A 164 -7.52 6.26 13.57
N LEU A 165 -6.42 5.83 14.21
CA LEU A 165 -5.14 6.53 14.23
C LEU A 165 -4.17 5.95 13.21
N ASN A 166 -3.99 4.62 13.23
CA ASN A 166 -3.15 3.87 12.29
C ASN A 166 -3.89 2.60 11.82
N ALA A 167 -3.45 2.03 10.71
CA ALA A 167 -3.99 0.79 10.14
C ALA A 167 -3.45 -0.47 10.84
N ASP A 168 -3.84 -0.70 12.10
CA ASP A 168 -3.28 -1.80 12.92
C ASP A 168 -4.17 -3.05 12.97
N ASN A 169 -5.47 -2.94 12.60
CA ASN A 169 -6.40 -4.07 12.60
C ASN A 169 -6.65 -4.52 11.17
N GLY A 170 -6.66 -5.82 10.86
CA GLY A 170 -6.82 -6.21 9.47
C GLY A 170 -7.04 -7.68 9.18
N CYS A 171 -7.05 -7.95 7.89
CA CYS A 171 -7.10 -9.29 7.32
C CYS A 171 -6.08 -9.37 6.20
N SER A 172 -5.18 -10.35 6.28
CA SER A 172 -4.21 -10.67 5.23
C SER A 172 -4.85 -11.19 3.93
N ARG A 173 -6.12 -11.60 3.99
CA ARG A 173 -6.85 -12.28 2.92
C ARG A 173 -8.25 -11.70 2.66
N ASN A 174 -8.35 -10.38 2.63
CA ASN A 174 -9.59 -9.64 2.40
C ASN A 174 -10.08 -9.77 0.95
N ASP A 175 -11.34 -10.15 0.76
CA ASP A 175 -11.93 -10.30 -0.58
C ASP A 175 -12.13 -8.95 -1.28
N TYR A 176 -11.70 -8.85 -2.53
CA TYR A 176 -11.95 -7.69 -3.39
C TYR A 176 -12.19 -8.07 -4.84
N TYR A 177 -12.81 -7.16 -5.58
CA TYR A 177 -13.03 -7.32 -7.00
C TYR A 177 -13.07 -5.98 -7.74
N LEU A 178 -12.74 -6.04 -9.04
CA LEU A 178 -12.77 -4.93 -9.98
C LEU A 178 -13.94 -5.13 -10.94
N ASN A 179 -14.80 -4.12 -11.08
CA ASN A 179 -15.99 -4.20 -11.93
C ASN A 179 -16.29 -2.85 -12.58
N CYS A 180 -17.13 -2.80 -13.61
CA CYS A 180 -17.64 -1.56 -14.16
C CYS A 180 -18.93 -1.15 -13.45
N GLU A 181 -19.02 0.12 -13.02
CA GLU A 181 -20.28 0.73 -12.61
C GLU A 181 -20.54 1.99 -13.44
N PHE A 182 -21.77 2.12 -13.96
CA PHE A 182 -22.20 3.33 -14.65
C PHE A 182 -22.75 4.34 -13.64
N ILE A 183 -22.13 5.51 -13.59
CA ILE A 183 -22.57 6.64 -12.74
C ILE A 183 -22.84 7.82 -13.65
N ASP A 184 -24.07 8.35 -13.60
CA ASP A 184 -24.54 9.41 -14.51
C ASP A 184 -24.27 9.08 -16.00
N LYS A 185 -24.55 7.82 -16.38
CA LYS A 185 -24.34 7.23 -17.72
C LYS A 185 -22.87 7.17 -18.18
N LYS A 186 -21.90 7.43 -17.31
CA LYS A 186 -20.47 7.28 -17.61
C LYS A 186 -19.92 6.04 -16.92
N PRO A 187 -19.13 5.20 -17.61
CA PRO A 187 -18.52 4.02 -17.02
C PRO A 187 -17.33 4.41 -16.13
N TYR A 188 -17.24 3.81 -14.95
CA TYR A 188 -16.11 3.91 -14.04
C TYR A 188 -15.68 2.51 -13.64
N LEU A 189 -14.36 2.31 -13.51
CA LEU A 189 -13.83 1.10 -12.90
C LEU A 189 -13.97 1.23 -11.38
N LEU A 190 -14.67 0.29 -10.78
CA LEU A 190 -14.92 0.17 -9.35
C LEU A 190 -13.94 -0.86 -8.76
N PHE A 191 -13.18 -0.43 -7.76
CA PHE A 191 -12.51 -1.31 -6.82
C PHE A 191 -13.40 -1.48 -5.60
N LYS A 192 -13.77 -2.72 -5.27
CA LYS A 192 -14.64 -3.00 -4.14
C LYS A 192 -14.03 -4.06 -3.24
N PHE A 193 -13.80 -3.69 -1.99
CA PHE A 193 -13.30 -4.52 -0.91
C PHE A 193 -14.47 -4.88 -0.02
N SER A 194 -14.71 -6.18 0.12
CA SER A 194 -15.84 -6.71 0.89
C SER A 194 -15.43 -6.91 2.35
N PRO A 195 -16.33 -6.65 3.32
CA PRO A 195 -16.07 -6.99 4.71
C PRO A 195 -15.68 -8.46 4.86
N THR A 196 -14.50 -8.68 5.41
CA THR A 196 -13.92 -10.01 5.67
C THR A 196 -13.57 -10.08 7.16
N ARG A 197 -13.68 -11.26 7.77
CA ARG A 197 -13.33 -11.43 9.19
C ARG A 197 -11.83 -11.16 9.38
N CYS A 198 -11.47 -10.39 10.39
CA CYS A 198 -10.09 -10.06 10.72
C CYS A 198 -9.34 -11.28 11.24
N ASP A 199 -8.01 -11.27 11.12
CA ASP A 199 -7.17 -12.43 11.47
C ASP A 199 -7.04 -12.58 12.99
N GLU A 200 -6.90 -11.46 13.72
CA GLU A 200 -6.62 -11.45 15.17
C GLU A 200 -7.80 -10.97 16.03
N LEU A 201 -8.77 -10.28 15.43
CA LEU A 201 -9.92 -9.71 16.11
C LEU A 201 -11.21 -10.35 15.64
N ASP A 202 -12.17 -10.50 16.55
CA ASP A 202 -13.54 -10.92 16.21
C ASP A 202 -14.35 -9.74 15.63
N GLN A 203 -13.82 -9.13 14.58
CA GLN A 203 -14.37 -7.98 13.88
C GLN A 203 -14.25 -8.19 12.38
N PHE A 204 -15.04 -7.45 11.60
CA PHE A 204 -14.94 -7.45 10.14
C PHE A 204 -14.20 -6.21 9.67
N THR A 205 -13.43 -6.35 8.60
CA THR A 205 -12.86 -5.21 7.87
C THR A 205 -13.97 -4.28 7.37
N PRO A 206 -13.70 -2.97 7.26
CA PRO A 206 -14.67 -2.04 6.70
C PRO A 206 -14.96 -2.37 5.23
N SER A 207 -16.19 -2.13 4.80
CA SER A 207 -16.53 -2.13 3.38
C SER A 207 -15.94 -0.88 2.74
N VAL A 208 -15.02 -1.06 1.81
CA VAL A 208 -14.31 0.03 1.17
C VAL A 208 -14.49 -0.08 -0.34
N SER A 209 -14.76 1.04 -0.99
CA SER A 209 -14.82 1.08 -2.46
C SER A 209 -14.29 2.39 -3.00
N PHE A 210 -13.62 2.37 -4.14
CA PHE A 210 -13.26 3.58 -4.86
C PHE A 210 -13.41 3.37 -6.38
N TYR A 211 -13.50 4.48 -7.08
CA TYR A 211 -13.79 4.53 -8.51
C TYR A 211 -12.68 5.27 -9.23
N MET A 212 -12.37 4.82 -10.44
CA MET A 212 -11.42 5.47 -11.33
C MET A 212 -12.07 5.71 -12.70
N SER A 213 -11.82 6.89 -13.25
CA SER A 213 -12.17 7.22 -14.63
C SER A 213 -11.15 6.57 -15.58
N PRO A 214 -11.45 6.43 -16.89
CA PRO A 214 -10.47 5.96 -17.86
C PRO A 214 -9.14 6.73 -17.84
N THR A 215 -9.15 8.03 -17.57
CA THR A 215 -7.93 8.84 -17.42
C THR A 215 -7.15 8.43 -16.18
N HIS A 216 -7.80 8.37 -15.01
CA HIS A 216 -7.14 7.97 -13.76
C HIS A 216 -6.61 6.52 -13.81
N ILE A 217 -7.24 5.63 -14.57
CA ILE A 217 -6.76 4.25 -14.73
C ILE A 217 -5.40 4.21 -15.45
N ARG A 218 -5.20 5.06 -16.47
CA ARG A 218 -3.92 5.12 -17.19
C ARG A 218 -2.78 5.59 -16.29
N GLU A 219 -3.03 6.66 -15.53
CA GLU A 219 -2.10 7.15 -14.51
C GLU A 219 -1.81 6.09 -13.43
N PHE A 220 -2.86 5.40 -12.98
CA PHE A 220 -2.72 4.33 -12.00
C PHE A 220 -1.86 3.17 -12.52
N ILE A 221 -2.08 2.69 -13.74
CA ILE A 221 -1.26 1.64 -14.37
C ILE A 221 0.21 2.05 -14.41
N GLU A 222 0.51 3.27 -14.85
CA GLU A 222 1.87 3.80 -14.93
C GLU A 222 2.56 3.74 -13.55
N VAL A 223 1.88 4.24 -12.50
CA VAL A 223 2.41 4.25 -11.14
C VAL A 223 2.69 2.83 -10.61
N ILE A 224 1.80 1.87 -10.87
CA ILE A 224 1.91 0.50 -10.31
C ILE A 224 2.72 -0.47 -11.17
N SER A 225 3.12 -0.05 -12.38
CA SER A 225 3.88 -0.88 -13.32
C SER A 225 5.24 -1.27 -12.75
N GLN A 226 5.67 -2.51 -13.01
CA GLN A 226 6.95 -3.01 -12.50
C GLN A 226 8.12 -2.14 -12.98
N ASP A 227 8.11 -1.72 -14.24
CA ASP A 227 9.13 -0.84 -14.83
C ASP A 227 9.27 0.48 -14.08
N ASN A 228 8.15 1.12 -13.71
CA ASN A 228 8.19 2.35 -12.91
C ASN A 228 8.72 2.09 -11.50
N LEU A 229 8.30 1.00 -10.85
CA LEU A 229 8.76 0.66 -9.49
C LEU A 229 10.27 0.43 -9.45
N GLU A 230 10.82 -0.26 -10.44
CA GLU A 230 12.26 -0.49 -10.60
C GLU A 230 13.02 0.81 -10.90
N TYR A 231 12.45 1.69 -11.73
CA TYR A 231 13.02 3.01 -11.99
C TYR A 231 13.12 3.86 -10.71
N GLN A 232 12.05 3.94 -9.92
CA GLN A 232 12.03 4.68 -8.65
C GLN A 232 13.08 4.14 -7.66
N LEU A 233 13.26 2.82 -7.63
CA LEU A 233 14.27 2.19 -6.80
C LEU A 233 15.70 2.50 -7.27
N LYS A 234 15.94 2.44 -8.58
CA LYS A 234 17.23 2.76 -9.19
C LYS A 234 17.62 4.22 -8.89
N GLU A 235 16.69 5.15 -9.07
CA GLU A 235 16.91 6.56 -8.76
C GLU A 235 17.25 6.78 -7.28
N LYS A 236 16.55 6.08 -6.37
CA LYS A 236 16.85 6.12 -4.92
C LYS A 236 18.24 5.54 -4.62
N ARG A 237 18.64 4.46 -5.30
CA ARG A 237 19.97 3.84 -5.16
C ARG A 237 21.07 4.79 -5.61
N GLU A 238 20.95 5.37 -6.80
CA GLU A 238 21.95 6.31 -7.33
C GLU A 238 22.14 7.51 -6.39
N ARG A 239 21.06 8.10 -5.87
CA ARG A 239 21.14 9.19 -4.89
C ARG A 239 21.84 8.80 -3.58
N ALA A 240 21.67 7.57 -3.12
CA ALA A 240 22.27 7.11 -1.86
C ALA A 240 23.80 6.95 -1.95
N TYR A 241 24.33 6.62 -3.13
CA TYR A 241 25.76 6.33 -3.34
C TYR A 241 26.55 7.47 -4.03
N THR A 242 25.95 8.64 -4.25
CA THR A 242 26.62 9.80 -4.89
C THR A 242 27.41 10.69 -3.89
N TYR A 243 27.82 10.16 -2.73
CA TYR A 243 28.62 10.91 -1.74
C TYR A 243 29.87 10.15 -1.30
#